data_AF-A0A1S6HKZ5-F1
#
_entry.id   AF-A0A1S6HKZ5-F1
#
_cell.length_a   1.000
_cell.length_b   1.000
_cell.length_c   1.000
_cell.angle_alpha   90.00
_cell.angle_beta   90.00
_cell.angle_gamma   90.00
#
_symmetry.space_group_name_H-M   'P 1'
#
loop_
_entity.id
_entity.type
_entity.pdbx_description
1 polymer ?
#
loop_
_entity_poly.entity_id
_entity_poly.type
_entity_poly.pdbx_seq_one_letter_code
_entity_poly.pdbx_strand_id
1 'polypeptide(L)'
;MSILSIRFTLRVATSNDLRKTSYIDRLPSFSQFTSQVEISAPGEAILSTVTLGEGRLADISVEGHSYFENGIVPHSRYSFSDMDMISSPVFGDVTATLALCSTTEGKFNCQNMKDKICLVERIGNQGDTFPEIDAVRACGNAGASAVIVYSNAELPGLQNPFLVDEEDEFHLVSVSVDRSTGQALAAQVGSTVTISNTDNEDYEYYNGTSMATPHASGIATLVWSYHPECSAAQIRVALDATAEDLQAPGRDIYTGFGLINAPAAKAFLDVSCDGPVDGPFSTRVNDEL
;
A
#
# COMPACT_ATOMS: atom_id res chain seq x y z
N MET A 1 28.70 -16.88 -4.24
CA MET A 1 27.85 -16.93 -3.02
C MET A 1 26.41 -16.76 -3.47
N SER A 2 25.51 -17.66 -3.05
CA SER A 2 24.13 -17.67 -3.54
C SER A 2 23.24 -16.83 -2.62
N ILE A 3 22.56 -15.82 -3.18
CA ILE A 3 21.54 -15.00 -2.48
C ILE A 3 20.39 -15.87 -1.93
N LEU A 4 20.25 -17.10 -2.43
CA LEU A 4 19.28 -18.11 -1.98
C LEU A 4 19.40 -18.54 -0.49
N SER A 5 20.47 -18.17 0.22
CA SER A 5 20.69 -18.58 1.61
C SER A 5 20.03 -17.70 2.67
N ILE A 6 19.48 -16.53 2.31
CA ILE A 6 18.74 -15.69 3.25
C ILE A 6 17.24 -15.96 3.06
N ARG A 7 16.63 -16.68 4.01
CA ARG A 7 15.19 -16.91 4.05
C ARG A 7 14.58 -15.98 5.09
N PHE A 8 13.77 -15.03 4.63
CA PHE A 8 12.91 -14.23 5.50
C PHE A 8 11.49 -14.76 5.47
N THR A 9 10.81 -14.78 6.62
CA THR A 9 9.34 -14.83 6.66
C THR A 9 8.82 -13.40 6.71
N LEU A 10 8.21 -12.96 5.60
CA LEU A 10 8.02 -11.55 5.28
C LEU A 10 6.59 -11.06 5.46
N ARG A 11 6.51 -9.76 5.73
CA ARG A 11 5.26 -9.04 5.93
C ARG A 11 5.20 -7.75 5.13
N VAL A 12 3.97 -7.36 4.88
CA VAL A 12 3.67 -6.13 4.17
C VAL A 12 3.57 -4.97 5.16
N ALA A 13 4.20 -3.86 4.80
CA ALA A 13 3.94 -2.54 5.36
C ALA A 13 3.43 -1.61 4.23
N THR A 14 2.65 -0.58 4.57
CA THR A 14 2.21 0.43 3.60
C THR A 14 3.34 1.44 3.33
N SER A 15 3.47 1.93 2.10
CA SER A 15 4.69 2.63 1.64
C SER A 15 4.88 4.04 2.20
N ASN A 16 3.86 4.69 2.78
CA ASN A 16 3.91 6.15 2.98
C ASN A 16 3.59 6.75 4.36
N ASP A 17 3.17 6.02 5.39
CA ASP A 17 3.10 6.63 6.73
C ASP A 17 3.07 5.60 7.87
N LEU A 18 4.25 5.05 8.18
CA LEU A 18 4.44 4.17 9.34
C LEU A 18 4.87 4.93 10.60
N ARG A 19 4.90 6.27 10.56
CA ARG A 19 5.33 7.06 11.71
C ARG A 19 4.19 7.21 12.70
N LYS A 20 4.30 6.46 13.79
CA LYS A 20 3.65 6.68 15.08
C LYS A 20 2.13 6.51 15.09
N THR A 21 1.67 5.29 15.39
CA THR A 21 0.64 5.05 16.43
C THR A 21 0.46 3.54 16.59
N SER A 22 0.46 3.07 17.84
CA SER A 22 0.08 1.71 18.20
C SER A 22 -1.35 1.43 17.73
N TYR A 23 -1.56 0.66 16.67
CA TYR A 23 -2.82 -0.06 16.49
C TYR A 23 -2.64 -1.16 15.44
N ILE A 24 -3.02 -2.37 15.86
CA ILE A 24 -3.13 -3.62 15.11
C ILE A 24 -3.93 -3.52 13.79
N ASP A 25 -4.74 -2.48 13.63
CA ASP A 25 -5.60 -2.25 12.46
C ASP A 25 -4.88 -1.60 11.26
N ARG A 26 -3.58 -1.34 11.36
CA ARG A 26 -2.78 -0.74 10.27
C ARG A 26 -2.02 -1.72 9.40
N LEU A 27 -2.18 -3.01 9.67
CA LEU A 27 -1.52 -4.07 8.91
C LEU A 27 -2.46 -4.60 7.84
N PRO A 28 -1.97 -4.89 6.62
CA PRO A 28 -2.82 -5.42 5.58
C PRO A 28 -3.41 -6.75 6.02
N SER A 29 -4.73 -6.81 5.95
CA SER A 29 -5.56 -7.88 6.49
C SER A 29 -5.25 -9.27 5.92
N PHE A 30 -4.67 -9.35 4.71
CA PHE A 30 -4.34 -10.61 4.04
C PHE A 30 -3.03 -11.26 4.50
N SER A 31 -2.20 -10.56 5.26
CA SER A 31 -0.88 -11.07 5.61
C SER A 31 -1.00 -12.09 6.77
N GLN A 32 -0.37 -13.28 6.68
CA GLN A 32 -0.53 -14.38 7.67
C GLN A 32 0.25 -14.23 8.99
N PHE A 33 -0.42 -14.41 10.14
CA PHE A 33 0.12 -14.13 11.48
C PHE A 33 0.76 -15.36 12.13
N THR A 34 2.10 -15.36 12.27
CA THR A 34 2.83 -16.52 12.82
C THR A 34 4.03 -16.12 13.67
N SER A 35 4.48 -17.03 14.52
CA SER A 35 5.73 -16.89 15.27
C SER A 35 7.00 -17.01 14.41
N GLN A 36 6.87 -17.26 13.10
CA GLN A 36 7.99 -17.29 12.16
C GLN A 36 8.22 -15.94 11.48
N VAL A 37 7.25 -15.03 11.49
CA VAL A 37 7.38 -13.68 10.92
C VAL A 37 8.61 -12.97 11.47
N GLU A 38 9.43 -12.42 10.58
CA GLU A 38 10.77 -11.95 10.93
C GLU A 38 10.99 -10.49 10.60
N ILE A 39 10.59 -10.03 9.42
CA ILE A 39 10.80 -8.65 8.98
C ILE A 39 9.68 -8.21 8.05
N SER A 40 9.43 -6.90 8.02
CA SER A 40 8.41 -6.27 7.18
C SER A 40 9.03 -5.40 6.09
N ALA A 41 8.36 -5.30 4.95
CA ALA A 41 8.75 -4.48 3.81
C ALA A 41 7.50 -4.03 3.02
N PRO A 42 7.61 -3.05 2.09
CA PRO A 42 6.46 -2.57 1.33
C PRO A 42 5.74 -3.65 0.52
N GLY A 43 4.41 -3.73 0.62
CA GLY A 43 3.63 -4.76 -0.09
C GLY A 43 2.13 -4.50 -0.24
N GLU A 44 1.68 -3.28 0.05
CA GLU A 44 0.32 -2.78 -0.22
C GLU A 44 0.46 -1.63 -1.22
N ALA A 45 -0.34 -1.66 -2.28
CA ALA A 45 -0.31 -0.72 -3.39
C ALA A 45 1.12 -0.52 -3.93
N ILE A 46 1.77 -1.62 -4.33
CA ILE A 46 3.13 -1.59 -4.89
C ILE A 46 3.07 -1.52 -6.42
N LEU A 47 3.42 -0.36 -6.95
CA LEU A 47 3.63 -0.16 -8.38
C LEU A 47 4.91 -0.89 -8.84
N SER A 48 4.80 -1.72 -9.86
CA SER A 48 5.95 -2.38 -10.48
C SER A 48 5.67 -2.74 -11.94
N THR A 49 6.70 -3.16 -12.65
CA THR A 49 6.60 -3.65 -14.03
C THR A 49 5.79 -4.93 -14.10
N VAL A 50 4.99 -5.07 -15.16
CA VAL A 50 4.27 -6.30 -15.53
C VAL A 50 4.61 -6.70 -16.98
N THR A 51 4.02 -7.78 -17.49
CA THR A 51 4.15 -8.13 -18.90
C THR A 51 3.64 -6.97 -19.77
N LEU A 52 4.31 -6.71 -20.89
CA LEU A 52 3.95 -5.61 -21.78
C LEU A 52 2.48 -5.65 -22.18
N GLY A 53 1.77 -4.54 -21.97
CA GLY A 53 0.35 -4.38 -22.29
C GLY A 53 -0.62 -5.16 -21.39
N GLU A 54 -0.16 -5.81 -20.31
CA GLU A 54 -1.05 -6.46 -19.33
C GLU A 54 -1.38 -5.57 -18.13
N GLY A 55 -0.69 -4.44 -17.99
CA GLY A 55 -0.83 -3.53 -16.86
C GLY A 55 -1.99 -2.57 -16.96
N ARG A 56 -2.20 -1.89 -15.82
CA ARG A 56 -3.23 -0.89 -15.62
C ARG A 56 -2.72 0.20 -14.70
N LEU A 57 -2.97 1.45 -15.10
CA LEU A 57 -2.61 2.63 -14.31
C LEU A 57 -3.79 3.56 -14.13
N ALA A 58 -3.60 4.51 -13.22
CA ALA A 58 -4.47 5.65 -13.07
C ALA A 58 -3.68 6.93 -12.88
N ASP A 59 -4.31 8.05 -13.23
CA ASP A 59 -3.80 9.38 -12.90
C ASP A 59 -4.95 10.32 -12.50
N ILE A 60 -4.60 11.34 -11.73
CA ILE A 60 -5.44 12.50 -11.45
C ILE A 60 -4.66 13.72 -11.92
N SER A 61 -5.24 14.52 -12.81
CA SER A 61 -4.65 15.78 -13.26
C SER A 61 -5.50 16.96 -12.82
N VAL A 62 -4.87 17.93 -12.16
CA VAL A 62 -5.49 19.21 -11.77
C VAL A 62 -4.77 20.32 -12.53
N GLU A 63 -5.49 21.06 -13.37
CA GLU A 63 -4.92 22.14 -14.20
C GLU A 63 -3.72 21.70 -15.07
N GLY A 64 -3.67 20.42 -15.48
CA GLY A 64 -2.58 19.86 -16.28
C GLY A 64 -1.40 19.32 -15.46
N HIS A 65 -1.45 19.40 -14.13
CA HIS A 65 -0.48 18.79 -13.23
C HIS A 65 -0.94 17.42 -12.76
N SER A 66 -0.17 16.40 -13.13
CA SER A 66 -0.38 14.99 -12.74
C SER A 66 -0.07 14.77 -11.25
N TYR A 67 -0.85 13.89 -10.63
CA TYR A 67 -0.65 13.37 -9.27
C TYR A 67 -0.12 11.93 -9.29
N PHE A 68 0.32 11.40 -10.44
CA PHE A 68 0.79 10.02 -10.57
C PHE A 68 1.83 9.63 -9.50
N GLU A 69 2.82 10.50 -9.25
CA GLU A 69 3.89 10.30 -8.26
C GLU A 69 3.38 10.26 -6.81
N ASN A 70 2.17 10.75 -6.54
CA ASN A 70 1.54 10.64 -5.22
C ASN A 70 1.00 9.23 -4.94
N GLY A 71 0.85 8.40 -5.98
CA GLY A 71 0.25 7.08 -5.89
C GLY A 71 -1.25 7.12 -6.12
N ILE A 72 -1.66 6.94 -7.37
CA ILE A 72 -3.06 6.84 -7.78
C ILE A 72 -3.35 5.39 -8.18
N VAL A 73 -4.17 4.71 -7.38
CA VAL A 73 -4.50 3.30 -7.63
C VAL A 73 -5.82 3.22 -8.40
N PRO A 74 -5.85 2.65 -9.61
CA PRO A 74 -7.10 2.34 -10.28
C PRO A 74 -7.87 1.28 -9.49
N HIS A 75 -9.15 1.49 -9.17
CA HIS A 75 -9.89 0.52 -8.35
C HIS A 75 -9.95 -0.87 -9.00
N SER A 76 -9.58 -1.88 -8.21
CA SER A 76 -9.71 -3.30 -8.54
C SER A 76 -11.18 -3.73 -8.42
N ARG A 77 -11.99 -3.40 -9.44
CA ARG A 77 -13.43 -3.68 -9.47
C ARG A 77 -13.70 -5.14 -9.79
N TYR A 78 -14.62 -5.72 -9.04
CA TYR A 78 -15.19 -7.04 -9.27
C TYR A 78 -16.72 -6.95 -9.30
N SER A 79 -17.34 -7.73 -10.18
CA SER A 79 -18.80 -7.92 -10.22
C SER A 79 -19.12 -9.41 -10.29
N PHE A 80 -20.39 -9.77 -10.13
CA PHE A 80 -20.81 -11.17 -10.14
C PHE A 80 -21.44 -11.53 -11.49
N SER A 81 -21.01 -12.65 -12.06
CA SER A 81 -21.61 -13.28 -13.24
C SER A 81 -21.78 -14.77 -12.95
N ASP A 82 -23.01 -15.29 -13.05
CA ASP A 82 -23.31 -16.73 -12.84
C ASP A 82 -22.75 -17.33 -11.53
N MET A 83 -22.78 -16.55 -10.43
CA MET A 83 -22.22 -16.86 -9.10
C MET A 83 -20.69 -16.81 -8.97
N ASP A 84 -19.97 -16.46 -10.05
CA ASP A 84 -18.54 -16.21 -10.01
C ASP A 84 -18.26 -14.71 -9.86
N MET A 85 -17.30 -14.39 -8.99
CA MET A 85 -16.76 -13.05 -8.87
C MET A 85 -15.71 -12.84 -9.97
N ILE A 86 -15.99 -11.94 -10.91
CA ILE A 86 -15.15 -11.67 -12.07
C ILE A 86 -14.53 -10.28 -11.97
N SER A 87 -13.29 -10.12 -12.44
CA SER A 87 -12.68 -8.81 -12.57
C SER A 87 -13.40 -8.01 -13.67
N SER A 88 -13.82 -6.79 -13.34
CA SER A 88 -14.61 -5.92 -14.22
C SER A 88 -14.16 -4.46 -14.11
N PRO A 89 -12.89 -4.16 -14.44
CA PRO A 89 -12.34 -2.81 -14.34
C PRO A 89 -13.07 -1.81 -15.24
N VAL A 90 -13.15 -0.57 -14.79
CA VAL A 90 -13.71 0.54 -15.58
C VAL A 90 -12.57 1.46 -16.01
N PHE A 91 -12.36 1.53 -17.32
CA PHE A 91 -11.36 2.36 -17.98
C PHE A 91 -11.99 3.59 -18.62
N GLY A 92 -11.20 4.64 -18.78
CA GLY A 92 -11.60 5.87 -19.45
C GLY A 92 -11.15 7.13 -18.73
N ASP A 93 -11.38 8.25 -19.41
CA ASP A 93 -11.04 9.58 -18.94
C ASP A 93 -12.30 10.37 -18.60
N VAL A 94 -12.36 10.92 -17.39
CA VAL A 94 -13.46 11.76 -16.93
C VAL A 94 -12.90 13.10 -16.49
N THR A 95 -13.35 14.17 -17.15
CA THR A 95 -13.00 15.55 -16.77
C THR A 95 -14.23 16.28 -16.27
N ALA A 96 -14.21 16.73 -15.02
CA ALA A 96 -15.30 17.50 -14.43
C ALA A 96 -14.83 18.36 -13.25
N THR A 97 -15.76 19.11 -12.66
CA THR A 97 -15.46 19.88 -11.44
C THR A 97 -15.32 18.95 -10.25
N LEU A 98 -14.28 19.12 -9.44
CA LEU A 98 -14.09 18.37 -8.20
C LEU A 98 -15.06 18.87 -7.12
N ALA A 99 -15.73 17.95 -6.44
CA ALA A 99 -16.57 18.23 -5.28
C ALA A 99 -16.37 17.20 -4.18
N LEU A 100 -16.52 17.65 -2.92
CA LEU A 100 -16.33 16.82 -1.74
C LEU A 100 -17.65 16.20 -1.28
N CYS A 101 -17.69 14.87 -1.19
CA CYS A 101 -18.67 14.17 -0.36
C CYS A 101 -18.13 14.06 1.06
N SER A 102 -18.74 14.81 1.97
CA SER A 102 -18.33 14.82 3.38
C SER A 102 -18.77 13.55 4.11
N THR A 103 -18.01 13.14 5.11
CA THR A 103 -18.35 12.07 6.04
C THR A 103 -18.68 12.67 7.41
N THR A 104 -19.80 12.27 8.00
CA THR A 104 -20.20 12.71 9.35
C THR A 104 -20.73 11.51 10.12
N GLU A 105 -20.16 11.20 11.28
CA GLU A 105 -20.57 10.07 12.14
C GLU A 105 -20.68 8.73 11.39
N GLY A 106 -19.71 8.43 10.52
CA GLY A 106 -19.69 7.18 9.75
C GLY A 106 -20.73 7.12 8.62
N LYS A 107 -21.25 8.27 8.17
CA LYS A 107 -22.20 8.36 7.04
C LYS A 107 -21.71 9.31 5.97
N PHE A 108 -21.98 8.96 4.72
CA PHE A 108 -21.72 9.79 3.55
C PHE A 108 -22.79 10.88 3.38
N ASN A 109 -22.34 12.10 3.08
CA ASN A 109 -23.17 13.27 2.83
C ASN A 109 -22.71 13.94 1.52
N CYS A 110 -23.09 13.34 0.39
CA CYS A 110 -22.53 13.70 -0.94
C CYS A 110 -23.24 14.87 -1.64
N GLN A 111 -24.37 15.37 -1.12
CA GLN A 111 -25.15 16.42 -1.79
C GLN A 111 -25.44 16.04 -3.26
N ASN A 112 -25.47 17.02 -4.18
CA ASN A 112 -25.59 16.78 -5.61
C ASN A 112 -24.21 16.70 -6.28
N MET A 113 -23.88 15.51 -6.79
CA MET A 113 -22.66 15.19 -7.53
C MET A 113 -22.86 15.07 -9.04
N LYS A 114 -24.06 15.38 -9.54
CA LYS A 114 -24.33 15.40 -10.99
C LYS A 114 -23.27 16.21 -11.75
N ASP A 115 -22.67 15.55 -12.75
CA ASP A 115 -21.65 16.11 -13.65
C ASP A 115 -20.36 16.57 -12.91
N LYS A 116 -20.02 15.90 -11.80
CA LYS A 116 -18.84 16.19 -10.98
C LYS A 116 -17.98 14.96 -10.72
N ILE A 117 -16.72 15.21 -10.38
CA ILE A 117 -15.85 14.22 -9.76
C ILE A 117 -16.07 14.27 -8.24
N CYS A 118 -16.43 13.14 -7.65
CA CYS A 118 -16.70 13.04 -6.23
C CYS A 118 -15.45 12.60 -5.48
N LEU A 119 -14.89 13.49 -4.66
CA LEU A 119 -13.86 13.16 -3.67
C LEU A 119 -14.55 12.73 -2.38
N VAL A 120 -14.20 11.57 -1.85
CA VAL A 120 -14.86 11.00 -0.66
C VAL A 120 -13.87 10.26 0.23
N GLU A 121 -13.99 10.43 1.54
CA GLU A 121 -13.22 9.67 2.52
C GLU A 121 -13.78 8.25 2.62
N ARG A 122 -12.91 7.24 2.62
CA ARG A 122 -13.31 5.85 2.85
C ARG A 122 -13.94 5.69 4.24
N ILE A 123 -15.09 5.02 4.32
CA ILE A 123 -15.67 4.58 5.60
C ILE A 123 -15.44 3.07 5.73
N GLY A 124 -14.87 2.65 6.86
CA GLY A 124 -14.41 1.28 7.04
C GLY A 124 -13.10 0.99 6.31
N ASN A 125 -12.57 -0.23 6.46
CA ASN A 125 -11.35 -0.68 5.82
C ASN A 125 -11.47 -2.16 5.46
N GLN A 126 -10.76 -2.61 4.40
CA GLN A 126 -10.82 -4.00 3.97
C GLN A 126 -10.23 -4.95 5.01
N GLY A 127 -11.01 -5.96 5.38
CA GLY A 127 -10.65 -7.00 6.34
C GLY A 127 -11.50 -8.24 6.11
N ASP A 128 -12.33 -8.59 7.10
CA ASP A 128 -13.37 -9.63 6.94
C ASP A 128 -14.49 -9.20 5.97
N THR A 129 -14.53 -7.92 5.59
CA THR A 129 -15.50 -7.31 4.67
C THR A 129 -14.80 -6.44 3.62
N PHE A 130 -15.51 -6.10 2.54
CA PHE A 130 -15.03 -5.28 1.42
C PHE A 130 -15.83 -3.97 1.29
N PRO A 131 -15.62 -2.98 2.18
CA PRO A 131 -16.47 -1.79 2.26
C PRO A 131 -16.21 -0.74 1.16
N GLU A 132 -15.26 -0.96 0.25
CA GLU A 132 -14.87 0.05 -0.74
C GLU A 132 -16.03 0.53 -1.61
N ILE A 133 -16.96 -0.38 -1.91
CA ILE A 133 -18.15 -0.09 -2.70
C ILE A 133 -19.04 0.95 -2.06
N ASP A 134 -19.03 1.11 -0.73
CA ASP A 134 -19.93 2.03 -0.05
C ASP A 134 -19.65 3.50 -0.41
N ALA A 135 -18.36 3.86 -0.55
CA ALA A 135 -17.95 5.20 -0.95
C ALA A 135 -18.29 5.47 -2.43
N VAL A 136 -18.01 4.50 -3.31
CA VAL A 136 -18.33 4.60 -4.74
C VAL A 136 -19.85 4.67 -4.96
N ARG A 137 -20.62 3.83 -4.27
CA ARG A 137 -22.09 3.81 -4.27
C ARG A 137 -22.67 5.14 -3.80
N ALA A 138 -22.14 5.72 -2.71
CA ALA A 138 -22.62 7.00 -2.19
C ALA A 138 -22.42 8.15 -3.20
N CYS A 139 -21.25 8.22 -3.82
CA CYS A 139 -20.97 9.19 -4.87
C CYS A 139 -21.80 8.94 -6.13
N GLY A 140 -21.90 7.70 -6.58
CA GLY A 140 -22.68 7.30 -7.77
C GLY A 140 -24.16 7.61 -7.63
N ASN A 141 -24.76 7.28 -6.48
CA ASN A 141 -26.16 7.63 -6.16
C ASN A 141 -26.40 9.15 -6.09
N ALA A 142 -25.37 9.93 -5.76
CA ALA A 142 -25.42 11.38 -5.82
C ALA A 142 -25.24 11.96 -7.25
N GLY A 143 -24.98 11.11 -8.25
CA GLY A 143 -24.85 11.46 -9.66
C GLY A 143 -23.41 11.72 -10.15
N ALA A 144 -22.39 11.29 -9.40
CA ALA A 144 -20.99 11.50 -9.77
C ALA A 144 -20.64 10.88 -11.13
N SER A 145 -19.80 11.57 -11.90
CA SER A 145 -19.26 11.06 -13.17
C SER A 145 -18.02 10.18 -12.97
N ALA A 146 -17.28 10.41 -11.88
CA ALA A 146 -16.14 9.60 -11.44
C ALA A 146 -15.89 9.82 -9.94
N VAL A 147 -15.12 8.93 -9.31
CA VAL A 147 -14.94 8.90 -7.86
C VAL A 147 -13.46 8.79 -7.47
N ILE A 148 -13.03 9.62 -6.52
CA ILE A 148 -11.73 9.53 -5.85
C ILE A 148 -12.01 9.14 -4.40
N VAL A 149 -11.64 7.93 -4.01
CA VAL A 149 -11.75 7.47 -2.62
C VAL A 149 -10.39 7.66 -1.94
N TYR A 150 -10.35 8.51 -0.92
CA TYR A 150 -9.13 8.72 -0.15
C TYR A 150 -9.18 8.04 1.21
N SER A 151 -8.01 7.65 1.68
CA SER A 151 -7.86 6.82 2.87
C SER A 151 -8.23 7.56 4.17
N ASN A 152 -8.80 6.82 5.13
CA ASN A 152 -9.28 7.38 6.40
C ASN A 152 -8.16 7.51 7.43
N ALA A 153 -8.50 8.01 8.63
CA ALA A 153 -7.51 8.22 9.69
C ALA A 153 -7.02 6.92 10.35
N GLU A 154 -7.79 5.84 10.24
CA GLU A 154 -7.42 4.53 10.79
C GLU A 154 -6.31 3.89 9.97
N LEU A 155 -6.47 3.89 8.64
CA LEU A 155 -5.50 3.39 7.66
C LEU A 155 -5.16 4.50 6.66
N PRO A 156 -4.25 5.44 7.00
CA PRO A 156 -4.02 6.65 6.20
C PRO A 156 -3.13 6.43 4.96
N GLY A 157 -2.37 5.34 4.90
CA GLY A 157 -1.50 5.04 3.77
C GLY A 157 -2.27 4.71 2.49
N LEU A 158 -1.56 4.60 1.37
CA LEU A 158 -2.16 4.20 0.09
C LEU A 158 -2.72 2.78 0.20
N GLN A 159 -3.95 2.57 -0.31
CA GLN A 159 -4.63 1.28 -0.30
C GLN A 159 -4.98 0.86 -1.74
N ASN A 160 -4.95 -0.44 -2.01
CA ASN A 160 -5.50 -1.03 -3.25
C ASN A 160 -6.55 -2.09 -2.89
N PRO A 161 -7.71 -1.68 -2.34
CA PRO A 161 -8.74 -2.62 -1.93
C PRO A 161 -9.51 -3.18 -3.12
N PHE A 162 -10.19 -4.30 -2.89
CA PHE A 162 -11.18 -4.82 -3.80
C PHE A 162 -12.44 -3.95 -3.75
N LEU A 163 -12.86 -3.47 -4.92
CA LEU A 163 -14.15 -2.83 -5.11
C LEU A 163 -15.16 -3.89 -5.54
N VAL A 164 -15.82 -4.53 -4.57
CA VAL A 164 -16.80 -5.59 -4.82
C VAL A 164 -18.18 -4.96 -5.09
N ASP A 165 -18.56 -4.91 -6.36
CA ASP A 165 -19.85 -4.39 -6.84
C ASP A 165 -20.75 -5.56 -7.24
N GLU A 166 -21.35 -6.20 -6.23
CA GLU A 166 -22.13 -7.45 -6.39
C GLU A 166 -23.27 -7.33 -7.40
N GLU A 167 -23.93 -6.17 -7.44
CA GLU A 167 -25.09 -5.89 -8.30
C GLU A 167 -24.70 -5.34 -9.68
N ASP A 168 -23.39 -5.20 -9.96
CA ASP A 168 -22.84 -4.62 -11.19
C ASP A 168 -23.45 -3.24 -11.54
N GLU A 169 -23.73 -2.41 -10.51
CA GLU A 169 -24.53 -1.19 -10.66
C GLU A 169 -23.67 0.06 -10.97
N PHE A 170 -22.44 0.12 -10.47
CA PHE A 170 -21.60 1.32 -10.48
C PHE A 170 -20.42 1.22 -11.45
N HIS A 171 -20.69 1.37 -12.75
CA HIS A 171 -19.66 1.45 -13.81
C HIS A 171 -19.01 2.83 -13.91
N LEU A 172 -18.43 3.31 -12.81
CA LEU A 172 -17.76 4.61 -12.73
C LEU A 172 -16.23 4.45 -12.79
N VAL A 173 -15.57 5.35 -13.53
CA VAL A 173 -14.12 5.53 -13.39
C VAL A 173 -13.86 5.94 -11.96
N SER A 174 -13.08 5.13 -11.24
CA SER A 174 -12.79 5.37 -9.85
C SER A 174 -11.40 4.91 -9.46
N VAL A 175 -10.83 5.63 -8.49
CA VAL A 175 -9.45 5.49 -8.03
C VAL A 175 -9.37 5.58 -6.51
N SER A 176 -8.33 4.98 -5.95
CA SER A 176 -7.96 5.13 -4.54
C SER A 176 -6.67 5.93 -4.38
N VAL A 177 -6.63 6.77 -3.35
CA VAL A 177 -5.45 7.55 -2.94
C VAL A 177 -5.22 7.48 -1.43
N ASP A 178 -4.01 7.81 -0.99
CA ASP A 178 -3.71 7.93 0.43
C ASP A 178 -4.42 9.14 1.07
N ARG A 179 -4.40 9.23 2.40
CA ARG A 179 -5.08 10.31 3.13
C ARG A 179 -4.48 11.67 2.80
N SER A 180 -3.16 11.74 2.64
CA SER A 180 -2.43 12.99 2.42
C SER A 180 -2.82 13.62 1.07
N THR A 181 -2.89 12.81 0.02
CA THR A 181 -3.32 13.19 -1.32
C THR A 181 -4.80 13.56 -1.33
N GLY A 182 -5.65 12.80 -0.64
CA GLY A 182 -7.06 13.16 -0.46
C GLY A 182 -7.27 14.55 0.16
N GLN A 183 -6.50 14.87 1.21
CA GLN A 183 -6.54 16.19 1.85
C GLN A 183 -6.01 17.30 0.93
N ALA A 184 -4.97 17.03 0.14
CA ALA A 184 -4.46 17.96 -0.85
C ALA A 184 -5.50 18.24 -1.96
N LEU A 185 -6.19 17.21 -2.44
CA LEU A 185 -7.28 17.32 -3.42
C LEU A 185 -8.51 18.02 -2.83
N ALA A 186 -8.79 17.85 -1.54
CA ALA A 186 -9.88 18.57 -0.88
C ALA A 186 -9.68 20.11 -0.91
N ALA A 187 -8.42 20.56 -0.90
CA ALA A 187 -8.09 21.98 -1.09
C ALA A 187 -8.30 22.47 -2.54
N GLN A 188 -8.50 21.56 -3.51
CA GLN A 188 -8.76 21.82 -4.92
C GLN A 188 -10.25 21.70 -5.29
N VAL A 189 -11.15 21.56 -4.31
CA VAL A 189 -12.60 21.49 -4.57
C VAL A 189 -13.05 22.75 -5.32
N GLY A 190 -13.78 22.54 -6.43
CA GLY A 190 -14.19 23.59 -7.35
C GLY A 190 -13.30 23.72 -8.60
N SER A 191 -12.10 23.17 -8.59
CA SER A 191 -11.23 23.10 -9.77
C SER A 191 -11.70 22.05 -10.77
N THR A 192 -11.32 22.21 -12.04
CA THR A 192 -11.48 21.16 -13.06
C THR A 192 -10.39 20.12 -12.90
N VAL A 193 -10.80 18.86 -12.80
CA VAL A 193 -9.93 17.70 -12.60
C VAL A 193 -10.22 16.67 -13.68
N THR A 194 -9.18 15.97 -14.12
CA THR A 194 -9.27 14.80 -14.99
C THR A 194 -8.85 13.57 -14.21
N ILE A 195 -9.65 12.50 -14.24
CA ILE A 195 -9.25 11.17 -13.79
C ILE A 195 -9.13 10.29 -15.02
N SER A 196 -8.04 9.54 -15.09
CA SER A 196 -7.76 8.59 -16.15
C SER A 196 -7.53 7.22 -15.54
N ASN A 197 -8.25 6.20 -16.02
CA ASN A 197 -7.92 4.79 -15.79
C ASN A 197 -7.56 4.17 -17.15
N THR A 198 -6.33 3.69 -17.30
CA THR A 198 -5.82 3.15 -18.58
C THR A 198 -5.47 1.68 -18.47
N ASP A 199 -5.79 0.92 -19.52
CA ASP A 199 -5.33 -0.45 -19.74
C ASP A 199 -4.15 -0.47 -20.70
N ASN A 200 -3.65 -1.67 -21.01
CA ASN A 200 -2.52 -1.86 -21.91
C ASN A 200 -1.28 -1.06 -21.49
N GLU A 201 -1.05 -1.01 -20.18
CA GLU A 201 0.14 -0.41 -19.58
C GLU A 201 1.22 -1.46 -19.33
N ASP A 202 2.44 -1.00 -19.03
CA ASP A 202 3.57 -1.87 -18.71
C ASP A 202 3.85 -1.95 -17.19
N TYR A 203 2.99 -1.31 -16.40
CA TYR A 203 3.08 -1.24 -14.94
C TYR A 203 1.70 -1.42 -14.29
N GLU A 204 1.67 -1.92 -13.06
CA GLU A 204 0.44 -2.10 -12.29
C GLU A 204 0.73 -2.08 -10.78
N TYR A 205 -0.28 -1.73 -9.98
CA TYR A 205 -0.24 -1.77 -8.52
C TYR A 205 -0.67 -3.15 -7.99
N TYR A 206 0.22 -3.85 -7.28
CA TYR A 206 -0.07 -5.14 -6.64
C TYR A 206 0.02 -5.11 -5.12
N ASN A 207 -0.71 -6.04 -4.52
CA ASN A 207 -0.72 -6.30 -3.08
C ASN A 207 -0.19 -7.71 -2.81
N GLY A 208 0.61 -7.86 -1.76
CA GLY A 208 1.02 -9.18 -1.29
C GLY A 208 2.32 -9.19 -0.50
N THR A 209 2.49 -10.22 0.32
CA THR A 209 3.81 -10.57 0.88
C THR A 209 4.80 -10.92 -0.23
N SER A 210 4.31 -11.38 -1.38
CA SER A 210 5.08 -11.51 -2.62
C SER A 210 5.68 -10.19 -3.10
N MET A 211 5.09 -9.03 -2.79
CA MET A 211 5.62 -7.69 -3.12
C MET A 211 6.58 -7.18 -2.04
N ALA A 212 6.38 -7.56 -0.77
CA ALA A 212 7.34 -7.30 0.31
C ALA A 212 8.65 -8.08 0.12
N THR A 213 8.57 -9.29 -0.43
CA THR A 213 9.72 -10.17 -0.65
C THR A 213 10.84 -9.58 -1.53
N PRO A 214 10.57 -9.05 -2.73
CA PRO A 214 11.59 -8.43 -3.57
C PRO A 214 12.19 -7.18 -2.93
N HIS A 215 11.43 -6.41 -2.16
CA HIS A 215 12.00 -5.29 -1.38
C HIS A 215 13.02 -5.78 -0.36
N ALA A 216 12.65 -6.76 0.47
CA ALA A 216 13.54 -7.26 1.51
C ALA A 216 14.81 -7.92 0.94
N SER A 217 14.65 -8.80 -0.06
CA SER A 217 15.77 -9.48 -0.72
C SER A 217 16.65 -8.51 -1.54
N GLY A 218 16.05 -7.51 -2.18
CA GLY A 218 16.76 -6.44 -2.86
C GLY A 218 17.61 -5.60 -1.90
N ILE A 219 17.03 -5.18 -0.78
CA ILE A 219 17.76 -4.46 0.27
C ILE A 219 18.85 -5.33 0.89
N ALA A 220 18.58 -6.59 1.19
CA ALA A 220 19.59 -7.50 1.71
C ALA A 220 20.78 -7.61 0.76
N THR A 221 20.53 -7.75 -0.55
CA THR A 221 21.58 -7.80 -1.57
C THR A 221 22.33 -6.47 -1.67
N LEU A 222 21.62 -5.34 -1.64
CA LEU A 222 22.22 -4.00 -1.68
C LEU A 222 23.16 -3.80 -0.50
N VAL A 223 22.70 -4.08 0.72
CA VAL A 223 23.50 -3.95 1.96
C VAL A 223 24.69 -4.91 1.91
N TRP A 224 24.48 -6.17 1.51
CA TRP A 224 25.54 -7.16 1.39
C TRP A 224 26.61 -6.77 0.36
N SER A 225 26.25 -6.03 -0.70
CA SER A 225 27.23 -5.57 -1.70
C SER A 225 28.29 -4.62 -1.14
N TYR A 226 28.02 -3.93 -0.03
CA TYR A 226 29.01 -3.10 0.66
C TYR A 226 29.96 -3.90 1.55
N HIS A 227 29.54 -5.10 1.99
CA HIS A 227 30.26 -5.96 2.93
C HIS A 227 30.28 -7.41 2.44
N PRO A 228 30.82 -7.70 1.24
CA PRO A 228 30.77 -9.03 0.63
C PRO A 228 31.52 -10.10 1.43
N GLU A 229 32.38 -9.70 2.36
CA GLU A 229 33.08 -10.56 3.32
C GLU A 229 32.17 -11.11 4.44
N CYS A 230 31.06 -10.43 4.75
CA CYS A 230 30.12 -10.88 5.76
C CYS A 230 29.32 -12.10 5.26
N SER A 231 28.99 -13.00 6.18
CA SER A 231 28.14 -14.16 5.88
C SER A 231 26.67 -13.77 5.73
N ALA A 232 25.89 -14.63 5.07
CA ALA A 232 24.44 -14.46 4.97
C ALA A 232 23.75 -14.32 6.35
N ALA A 233 24.23 -15.05 7.36
CA ALA A 233 23.72 -14.99 8.72
C ALA A 233 23.99 -13.61 9.36
N GLN A 234 25.17 -13.04 9.15
CA GLN A 234 25.53 -11.71 9.62
C GLN A 234 24.69 -10.61 8.95
N ILE A 235 24.42 -10.74 7.64
CA ILE A 235 23.52 -9.83 6.93
C ILE A 235 22.10 -9.90 7.51
N ARG A 236 21.58 -11.11 7.75
CA ARG A 236 20.26 -11.31 8.36
C ARG A 236 20.17 -10.67 9.75
N VAL A 237 21.16 -10.90 10.60
CA VAL A 237 21.26 -10.28 11.94
C VAL A 237 21.29 -8.76 11.84
N ALA A 238 22.06 -8.19 10.92
CA ALA A 238 22.12 -6.74 10.74
C ALA A 238 20.76 -6.16 10.33
N LEU A 239 20.02 -6.84 9.43
CA LEU A 239 18.70 -6.40 9.00
C LEU A 239 17.67 -6.49 10.14
N ASP A 240 17.67 -7.57 10.91
CA ASP A 240 16.80 -7.75 12.07
C ASP A 240 17.09 -6.74 13.18
N ALA A 241 18.37 -6.52 13.49
CA ALA A 241 18.80 -5.63 14.57
C ALA A 241 18.56 -4.14 14.29
N THR A 242 18.36 -3.79 13.02
CA THR A 242 18.24 -2.39 12.57
C THR A 242 16.89 -2.05 11.97
N ALA A 243 15.96 -3.02 11.91
CA ALA A 243 14.60 -2.79 11.50
C ALA A 243 13.93 -1.71 12.38
N GLU A 244 13.10 -0.88 11.76
CA GLU A 244 12.28 0.10 12.47
C GLU A 244 11.06 -0.61 13.05
N ASP A 245 11.01 -0.74 14.37
CA ASP A 245 9.91 -1.36 15.08
C ASP A 245 8.58 -0.59 14.85
N LEU A 246 7.54 -1.31 14.43
CA LEU A 246 6.27 -0.72 13.98
C LEU A 246 5.12 -0.90 14.99
N GLN A 247 5.25 -1.81 15.96
CA GLN A 247 4.16 -2.22 16.85
C GLN A 247 4.56 -2.09 18.34
N ALA A 248 4.31 -3.13 19.13
CA ALA A 248 4.75 -3.17 20.51
C ALA A 248 6.27 -3.37 20.55
N PRO A 249 6.99 -2.71 21.47
CA PRO A 249 8.44 -2.80 21.54
C PRO A 249 8.99 -4.23 21.45
N GLY A 250 9.83 -4.47 20.45
CA GLY A 250 10.48 -5.75 20.18
C GLY A 250 9.76 -6.60 19.14
N ARG A 251 10.24 -7.84 18.95
CA ARG A 251 9.72 -8.72 17.90
C ARG A 251 8.28 -9.14 18.19
N ASP A 252 7.40 -8.98 17.21
CA ASP A 252 5.99 -9.38 17.28
C ASP A 252 5.56 -10.32 16.12
N ILE A 253 4.42 -11.00 16.26
CA ILE A 253 3.92 -11.97 15.26
C ILE A 253 3.33 -11.32 14.00
N TYR A 254 3.14 -10.01 14.04
CA TYR A 254 2.49 -9.22 13.00
C TYR A 254 3.51 -8.57 12.06
N THR A 255 4.58 -7.99 12.60
CA THR A 255 5.62 -7.26 11.83
C THR A 255 7.03 -7.81 11.97
N GLY A 256 7.24 -8.79 12.86
CA GLY A 256 8.57 -9.34 13.11
C GLY A 256 9.40 -8.33 13.90
N PHE A 257 10.64 -8.06 13.48
CA PHE A 257 11.47 -6.99 14.04
C PHE A 257 11.08 -5.59 13.54
N GLY A 258 10.16 -5.48 12.58
CA GLY A 258 9.68 -4.21 12.04
C GLY A 258 10.05 -4.00 10.57
N LEU A 259 10.02 -2.75 10.12
CA LEU A 259 10.31 -2.35 8.75
C LEU A 259 11.81 -2.43 8.45
N ILE A 260 12.18 -3.12 7.39
CA ILE A 260 13.56 -3.20 6.92
C ILE A 260 14.17 -1.81 6.64
N ASN A 261 15.38 -1.56 7.15
CA ASN A 261 16.04 -0.25 7.06
C ASN A 261 17.44 -0.37 6.45
N ALA A 262 17.56 -0.08 5.14
CA ALA A 262 18.82 -0.26 4.43
C ALA A 262 19.96 0.64 4.96
N PRO A 263 19.78 1.96 5.19
CA PRO A 263 20.83 2.79 5.76
C PRO A 263 21.30 2.33 7.13
N ALA A 264 20.38 1.93 8.02
CA ALA A 264 20.73 1.48 9.36
C ALA A 264 21.47 0.13 9.33
N ALA A 265 21.02 -0.82 8.50
CA ALA A 265 21.68 -2.11 8.34
C ALA A 265 23.10 -1.97 7.78
N LYS A 266 23.29 -1.08 6.80
CA LYS A 266 24.63 -0.76 6.29
C LYS A 266 25.50 -0.14 7.39
N ALA A 267 24.99 0.84 8.13
CA ALA A 267 25.74 1.49 9.21
C ALA A 267 26.13 0.51 10.33
N PHE A 268 25.30 -0.51 10.60
CA PHE A 268 25.63 -1.60 11.52
C PHE A 268 26.85 -2.39 11.03
N LEU A 269 26.87 -2.77 9.75
CA LEU A 269 27.94 -3.55 9.14
C LEU A 269 29.23 -2.74 8.88
N ASP A 270 29.12 -1.41 8.73
CA ASP A 270 30.26 -0.50 8.66
C ASP A 270 31.15 -0.55 9.91
N VAL A 271 30.59 -0.97 11.06
CA VAL A 271 31.36 -1.19 12.29
C VAL A 271 32.12 -2.52 12.23
N SER A 272 31.40 -3.61 11.97
CA SER A 272 31.93 -4.95 11.71
C SER A 272 30.80 -5.87 11.20
N CYS A 273 31.12 -7.05 10.69
CA CYS A 273 30.09 -8.03 10.32
C CYS A 273 29.20 -8.48 11.50
N ASP A 274 29.66 -8.32 12.74
CA ASP A 274 28.89 -8.64 13.95
C ASP A 274 28.27 -7.38 14.58
N GLY A 275 28.42 -6.23 13.92
CA GLY A 275 27.96 -4.93 14.40
C GLY A 275 28.83 -4.33 15.51
N PRO A 276 28.29 -3.39 16.29
CA PRO A 276 28.98 -2.80 17.44
C PRO A 276 29.04 -3.76 18.64
N VAL A 277 30.22 -3.85 19.26
CA VAL A 277 30.56 -4.77 20.37
C VAL A 277 29.74 -4.57 21.66
N ASP A 278 29.08 -3.43 21.83
CA ASP A 278 28.23 -3.11 23.00
C ASP A 278 26.74 -2.97 22.64
N GLY A 279 26.31 -3.58 21.54
CA GLY A 279 24.91 -3.60 21.11
C GLY A 279 24.06 -4.68 21.82
N PRO A 280 22.74 -4.50 21.93
CA PRO A 280 21.83 -5.45 22.60
C PRO A 280 21.75 -6.84 21.95
N PHE A 281 22.46 -7.08 20.84
CA PHE A 281 22.44 -8.31 20.06
C PHE A 281 23.78 -9.08 20.02
N SER A 282 24.81 -8.62 20.74
CA SER A 282 26.14 -9.29 20.81
C SER A 282 26.08 -10.75 21.27
N THR A 283 25.00 -11.19 21.91
CA THR A 283 24.86 -12.57 22.42
C THR A 283 24.21 -13.55 21.44
N ARG A 284 23.65 -13.11 20.30
CA ARG A 284 22.86 -14.00 19.40
C ARG A 284 23.66 -14.68 18.29
N VAL A 285 24.89 -14.23 18.02
CA VAL A 285 25.74 -14.82 16.95
C VAL A 285 26.18 -16.26 17.31
N ASN A 286 26.07 -16.66 18.57
CA ASN A 286 26.58 -17.95 19.07
C ASN A 286 25.51 -19.05 19.24
N ASP A 287 24.22 -18.77 19.06
CA ASP A 287 23.13 -19.69 19.48
C ASP A 287 22.35 -20.37 18.34
N GLU A 288 22.67 -20.13 17.06
CA GLU A 288 22.04 -20.85 15.93
C GLU A 288 23.05 -21.37 14.89
N LEU A 289 23.92 -22.28 15.34
CA LEU A 289 24.57 -23.30 14.49
C LEU A 289 24.11 -24.70 14.90
#